data_AF-A0A5C7GGJ9-F1
#
_entry.id   AF-A0A5C7GGJ9-F1
#
_cell.length_a   1.000
_cell.length_b   1.000
_cell.length_c   1.000
_cell.angle_alpha   90.00
_cell.angle_beta   90.00
_cell.angle_gamma   90.00
#
_symmetry.space_group_name_H-M   'P 1'
#
loop_
_entity.id
_entity.type
_entity.pdbx_description
1 polymer ?
#
loop_
_entity_poly.entity_id
_entity_poly.type
_entity_poly.pdbx_seq_one_letter_code
_entity_poly.pdbx_strand_id
1 'polypeptide(L)'
;MKKVITFRTVLILALSLTVFSCKKSTSSKNSSRATGWQINDREGGFQYNTSFEEQETSPGLVFIEGGTFTKGKVQDDVMKDWNNTPNQQHVQSFYMDETEVTNVMYLEYLDWIKRVYPPTDENFRAIYHGALPDTLVWRNRLGFNEIMTENYLRHPGYADYPVVGVSWIQAVEFANWRSDRVGEMSLQKAGYAKRGSHLTDVSADATFNIDTYINAPTMTYGGNEEVINPDGGRNTRNAQLDADGNPINIYAKRESGILPLKYRLPTEAEWEYAALGLSEVRSYNIYRGRKKYPWDGQYTRAGKRRIRGDQMANFKQGKGDYGGIAGWSDDGADITNEVKSYDPNDYGLYDMAGNVAEWVADVYRPIVDDEFNDFNYYRGNVYTKNSIDEDGTVKVVTTEDIVYDTLSTGKLIARNLPGEILQVKVDDNETYLRTNFDKSNHINFRDGDRRSSRYFENFGDDEEEAENSHTKKMYNSPQHTVERDSLGNLLREYDQNNNRTSLINDKVRVYKGGSWKDREYWLDPAQRRYYPEDMATDYIGFRCAMSRVGSKTQRKHKTKN
;
A
#
# COMPACT_ATOMS: atom_id res chain seq x y z
N MET A 1 27.56 -68.57 44.27
CA MET A 1 26.72 -67.35 44.28
C MET A 1 27.46 -66.06 43.92
N LYS A 2 28.76 -65.88 44.22
CA LYS A 2 29.50 -64.64 43.89
C LYS A 2 29.71 -64.35 42.40
N LYS A 3 29.85 -65.36 41.53
CA LYS A 3 30.08 -65.17 40.07
C LYS A 3 28.83 -64.75 39.27
N VAL A 4 27.62 -65.06 39.77
CA VAL A 4 26.35 -64.71 39.10
C VAL A 4 25.97 -63.25 39.36
N ILE A 5 26.36 -62.72 40.53
CA ILE A 5 26.13 -61.33 40.90
C ILE A 5 27.03 -60.40 40.08
N THR A 6 28.32 -60.74 39.90
CA THR A 6 29.24 -59.96 39.06
C THR A 6 28.84 -59.95 37.59
N PHE A 7 28.33 -61.07 37.06
CA PHE A 7 27.84 -61.11 35.67
C PHE A 7 26.56 -60.29 35.50
N ARG A 8 25.64 -60.31 36.48
CA ARG A 8 24.44 -59.45 36.46
C ARG A 8 24.77 -57.98 36.60
N THR A 9 25.75 -57.59 37.43
CA THR A 9 26.16 -56.18 37.55
C THR A 9 26.87 -55.68 36.29
N VAL A 10 27.69 -56.50 35.62
CA VAL A 10 28.33 -56.13 34.35
C VAL A 10 27.30 -56.06 33.21
N LEU A 11 26.30 -56.94 33.19
CA LEU A 11 25.23 -56.90 32.20
C LEU A 11 24.31 -55.69 32.40
N ILE A 12 24.04 -55.29 33.65
CA ILE A 12 23.29 -54.07 33.98
C ILE A 12 24.12 -52.81 33.66
N LEU A 13 25.44 -52.83 33.86
CA LEU A 13 26.32 -51.74 33.46
C LEU A 13 26.40 -51.60 31.92
N ALA A 14 26.48 -52.73 31.21
CA ALA A 14 26.48 -52.78 29.75
C ALA A 14 25.11 -52.37 29.15
N LEU A 15 23.99 -52.74 29.78
CA LEU A 15 22.66 -52.24 29.39
C LEU A 15 22.45 -50.76 29.75
N SER A 16 23.12 -50.24 30.79
CA SER A 16 23.05 -48.82 31.15
C SER A 16 23.90 -47.93 30.22
N LEU A 17 24.91 -48.51 29.55
CA LEU A 17 25.75 -47.84 28.56
C LEU A 17 25.13 -47.81 27.15
N THR A 18 24.08 -48.60 26.87
CA THR A 18 23.38 -48.57 25.58
C THR A 18 22.19 -47.59 25.53
N VAL A 19 21.88 -46.89 26.64
CA VAL A 19 20.76 -45.92 26.70
C VAL A 19 21.24 -44.46 26.62
N PHE A 20 22.54 -44.20 26.60
CA PHE A 20 23.05 -42.86 26.30
C PHE A 20 23.25 -42.65 24.80
N SER A 21 22.24 -41.96 24.24
CA SER A 21 22.47 -40.91 23.27
C SER A 21 22.67 -41.36 21.82
N CYS A 22 21.62 -41.95 21.24
CA CYS A 22 21.16 -41.42 19.95
C CYS A 22 20.78 -39.95 20.17
N LYS A 23 21.77 -39.04 20.03
CA LYS A 23 21.48 -37.64 19.74
C LYS A 23 20.67 -37.68 18.45
N LYS A 24 19.33 -37.58 18.55
CA LYS A 24 18.55 -36.95 17.48
C LYS A 24 19.35 -35.71 17.13
N SER A 25 19.85 -35.62 15.91
CA SER A 25 20.56 -34.45 15.43
C SER A 25 19.63 -33.26 15.61
N THR A 26 19.79 -32.57 16.73
CA THR A 26 19.25 -31.25 16.94
C THR A 26 19.99 -30.43 15.91
N SER A 27 19.36 -30.24 14.74
CA SER A 27 19.71 -29.18 13.81
C SER A 27 20.00 -27.95 14.66
N SER A 28 21.26 -27.57 14.77
CA SER A 28 21.60 -26.37 15.53
C SER A 28 20.86 -25.23 14.84
N LYS A 29 20.25 -24.31 15.60
CA LYS A 29 19.49 -23.19 15.01
C LYS A 29 20.35 -22.34 14.05
N ASN A 30 21.68 -22.44 14.18
CA ASN A 30 22.66 -21.72 13.39
C ASN A 30 23.42 -22.61 12.38
N SER A 31 22.91 -23.80 12.04
CA SER A 31 23.46 -24.61 10.94
C SER A 31 22.42 -24.79 9.84
N SER A 32 22.82 -24.53 8.59
CA SER A 32 22.02 -24.79 7.40
C SER A 32 21.62 -26.26 7.33
N ARG A 33 20.32 -26.54 7.21
CA ARG A 33 19.84 -27.91 6.98
C ARG A 33 20.23 -28.44 5.58
N ALA A 34 20.39 -27.55 4.61
CA ALA A 34 20.68 -27.93 3.23
C ALA A 34 22.15 -28.35 3.04
N THR A 35 23.07 -27.64 3.68
CA THR A 35 24.52 -27.82 3.46
C THR A 35 25.29 -28.24 4.72
N GLY A 36 24.68 -28.13 5.91
CA GLY A 36 25.36 -28.32 7.19
C GLY A 36 26.25 -27.15 7.62
N TRP A 37 26.41 -26.12 6.78
CA TRP A 37 27.28 -24.97 7.06
C TRP A 37 26.74 -24.12 8.20
N GLN A 38 27.63 -23.50 8.98
CA GLN A 38 27.22 -22.52 9.98
C GLN A 38 26.63 -21.30 9.28
N ILE A 39 25.55 -20.79 9.84
CA ILE A 39 24.89 -19.54 9.45
C ILE A 39 25.42 -18.46 10.38
N ASN A 40 25.77 -17.31 9.82
CA ASN A 40 26.42 -16.21 10.53
C ASN A 40 27.78 -16.61 11.17
N ASP A 41 28.62 -17.34 10.42
CA ASP A 41 29.95 -17.69 10.91
C ASP A 41 30.81 -16.43 11.12
N ARG A 42 31.70 -16.47 12.11
CA ARG A 42 32.60 -15.36 12.42
C ARG A 42 33.62 -15.13 11.29
N GLU A 43 33.99 -16.19 10.59
CA GLU A 43 34.90 -16.14 9.44
C GLU A 43 34.18 -15.68 8.14
N GLY A 44 32.88 -15.35 8.23
CA GLY A 44 32.09 -14.82 7.12
C GLY A 44 31.10 -15.84 6.54
N GLY A 45 30.78 -15.72 5.25
CA GLY A 45 29.84 -16.61 4.56
C GLY A 45 28.36 -16.21 4.69
N PHE A 46 27.45 -17.18 4.55
CA PHE A 46 26.00 -16.94 4.48
C PHE A 46 25.46 -16.30 5.77
N GLN A 47 24.91 -15.09 5.65
CA GLN A 47 24.29 -14.37 6.75
C GLN A 47 22.77 -14.40 6.63
N TYR A 48 22.11 -14.68 7.75
CA TYR A 48 20.65 -14.72 7.84
C TYR A 48 20.18 -14.53 9.29
N ASN A 49 19.06 -13.84 9.50
CA ASN A 49 18.51 -13.67 10.85
C ASN A 49 17.87 -14.98 11.37
N THR A 50 18.66 -15.82 12.05
CA THR A 50 18.18 -17.09 12.64
C THR A 50 17.29 -16.90 13.87
N SER A 51 17.26 -15.69 14.43
CA SER A 51 16.43 -15.27 15.57
C SER A 51 15.15 -14.55 15.16
N PHE A 52 14.84 -14.43 13.86
CA PHE A 52 13.65 -13.74 13.40
C PHE A 52 12.38 -14.40 13.95
N GLU A 53 11.57 -13.64 14.69
CA GLU A 53 10.34 -14.14 15.29
C GLU A 53 9.11 -13.82 14.44
N GLU A 54 8.88 -12.54 14.20
CA GLU A 54 7.78 -12.00 13.40
C GLU A 54 8.11 -10.59 12.90
N GLN A 55 7.39 -10.15 11.86
CA GLN A 55 7.48 -8.80 11.33
C GLN A 55 6.93 -7.80 12.35
N GLU A 56 7.71 -6.77 12.68
CA GLU A 56 7.27 -5.67 13.54
C GLU A 56 6.15 -4.85 12.87
N THR A 57 5.21 -4.37 13.68
CA THR A 57 4.13 -3.50 13.19
C THR A 57 4.68 -2.10 12.96
N SER A 58 4.62 -1.62 11.72
CA SER A 58 5.11 -0.28 11.39
C SER A 58 4.15 0.80 11.90
N PRO A 59 4.61 2.05 12.08
CA PRO A 59 3.82 3.11 12.72
C PRO A 59 2.47 3.34 12.04
N GLY A 60 1.41 3.54 12.84
CA GLY A 60 0.05 3.82 12.38
C GLY A 60 -0.75 2.61 11.89
N LEU A 61 -0.13 1.43 11.79
CA LEU A 61 -0.79 0.24 11.26
C LEU A 61 -1.35 -0.67 12.35
N VAL A 62 -2.47 -1.33 12.04
CA VAL A 62 -3.05 -2.44 12.80
C VAL A 62 -2.92 -3.74 12.02
N PHE A 63 -2.82 -4.86 12.75
CA PHE A 63 -2.71 -6.18 12.14
C PHE A 63 -4.08 -6.74 11.77
N ILE A 64 -4.25 -7.09 10.49
CA ILE A 64 -5.45 -7.73 9.96
C ILE A 64 -5.13 -9.20 9.69
N GLU A 65 -5.67 -10.09 10.51
CA GLU A 65 -5.57 -11.52 10.24
C GLU A 65 -6.44 -11.86 9.03
N GLY A 66 -5.78 -12.28 7.95
CA GLY A 66 -6.41 -12.62 6.69
C GLY A 66 -7.26 -13.90 6.75
N GLY A 67 -8.11 -14.09 5.76
CA GLY A 67 -8.99 -15.25 5.69
C GLY A 67 -9.87 -15.22 4.45
N THR A 68 -10.75 -16.19 4.38
CA THR A 68 -11.78 -16.25 3.33
C THR A 68 -13.02 -15.47 3.78
N PHE A 69 -13.59 -14.70 2.87
CA PHE A 69 -14.85 -13.99 3.05
C PHE A 69 -15.65 -13.90 1.75
N THR A 70 -16.94 -13.57 1.88
CA THR A 70 -17.74 -13.20 0.71
C THR A 70 -17.58 -11.72 0.45
N LYS A 71 -16.92 -11.36 -0.65
CA LYS A 71 -16.84 -9.99 -1.16
C LYS A 71 -18.09 -9.69 -1.97
N GLY A 72 -18.57 -8.45 -1.93
CA GLY A 72 -19.70 -7.97 -2.69
C GLY A 72 -21.04 -8.10 -1.98
N LYS A 73 -22.07 -7.63 -2.68
CA LYS A 73 -23.42 -7.30 -2.23
C LYS A 73 -24.02 -8.25 -1.18
N VAL A 74 -24.56 -7.65 -0.11
CA VAL A 74 -25.10 -8.40 1.03
C VAL A 74 -26.63 -8.35 1.14
N GLN A 75 -27.27 -7.23 0.78
CA GLN A 75 -28.73 -7.06 0.92
C GLN A 75 -29.34 -6.25 -0.23
N ASP A 76 -29.01 -4.96 -0.31
CA ASP A 76 -29.73 -4.01 -1.15
C ASP A 76 -28.98 -3.70 -2.45
N ASP A 77 -29.74 -3.65 -3.55
CA ASP A 77 -29.25 -3.19 -4.84
C ASP A 77 -30.33 -2.35 -5.49
N VAL A 78 -30.38 -1.13 -4.97
CA VAL A 78 -31.34 -0.12 -5.38
C VAL A 78 -31.04 0.32 -6.82
N MET A 79 -29.76 0.42 -7.17
CA MET A 79 -29.29 0.97 -8.44
C MET A 79 -29.27 -0.07 -9.56
N LYS A 80 -29.13 -1.36 -9.23
CA LYS A 80 -28.97 -2.47 -10.19
C LYS A 80 -27.75 -2.23 -11.10
N ASP A 81 -26.61 -1.91 -10.49
CA ASP A 81 -25.39 -1.54 -11.21
C ASP A 81 -24.57 -2.77 -11.66
N TRP A 82 -24.98 -4.00 -11.29
CA TRP A 82 -24.36 -5.30 -11.63
C TRP A 82 -22.83 -5.39 -11.38
N ASN A 83 -22.26 -4.46 -10.60
CA ASN A 83 -20.81 -4.30 -10.44
C ASN A 83 -20.27 -4.88 -9.14
N ASN A 84 -21.13 -5.35 -8.23
CA ASN A 84 -20.77 -5.84 -6.90
C ASN A 84 -21.31 -7.25 -6.62
N THR A 85 -21.41 -8.10 -7.65
CA THR A 85 -21.88 -9.48 -7.53
C THR A 85 -21.09 -10.24 -6.46
N PRO A 86 -21.76 -10.96 -5.53
CA PRO A 86 -21.07 -11.62 -4.43
C PRO A 86 -20.20 -12.79 -4.89
N ASN A 87 -18.94 -12.82 -4.47
CA ASN A 87 -18.01 -13.92 -4.72
C ASN A 87 -17.18 -14.27 -3.48
N GLN A 88 -16.58 -15.46 -3.46
CA GLN A 88 -15.67 -15.88 -2.39
C GLN A 88 -14.27 -15.41 -2.72
N GLN A 89 -13.63 -14.71 -1.78
CA GLN A 89 -12.24 -14.28 -1.92
C GLN A 89 -11.44 -14.62 -0.68
N HIS A 90 -10.16 -14.93 -0.87
CA HIS A 90 -9.19 -15.15 0.19
C HIS A 90 -8.21 -13.98 0.24
N VAL A 91 -8.08 -13.36 1.41
CA VAL A 91 -7.12 -12.27 1.65
C VAL A 91 -6.02 -12.79 2.57
N GLN A 92 -4.76 -12.63 2.17
CA GLN A 92 -3.61 -12.89 3.04
C GLN A 92 -3.63 -11.94 4.21
N SER A 93 -2.96 -12.30 5.30
CA SER A 93 -2.83 -11.37 6.42
C SER A 93 -1.98 -10.17 6.00
N PHE A 94 -2.31 -9.01 6.53
CA PHE A 94 -1.65 -7.75 6.18
C PHE A 94 -1.81 -6.76 7.33
N TYR A 95 -1.29 -5.56 7.13
CA TYR A 95 -1.41 -4.45 8.05
C TYR A 95 -2.10 -3.29 7.34
N MET A 96 -2.95 -2.54 8.02
CA MET A 96 -3.68 -1.40 7.47
C MET A 96 -3.66 -0.24 8.44
N ASP A 97 -3.65 1.00 7.96
CA ASP A 97 -3.72 2.17 8.82
C ASP A 97 -5.00 2.16 9.65
N GLU A 98 -4.85 2.47 10.94
CA GLU A 98 -5.98 2.55 11.87
C GLU A 98 -7.02 3.60 11.46
N THR A 99 -6.60 4.67 10.79
CA THR A 99 -7.44 5.79 10.32
C THR A 99 -7.10 6.15 8.88
N GLU A 100 -7.88 7.06 8.28
CA GLU A 100 -7.46 7.78 7.09
C GLU A 100 -6.18 8.61 7.38
N VAL A 101 -5.43 8.91 6.31
CA VAL A 101 -4.28 9.83 6.40
C VAL A 101 -4.79 11.22 6.75
N THR A 102 -4.23 11.81 7.80
CA THR A 102 -4.65 13.13 8.29
C THR A 102 -3.93 14.27 7.59
N ASN A 103 -4.47 15.48 7.72
CA ASN A 103 -3.85 16.69 7.20
C ASN A 103 -2.43 16.90 7.75
N VAL A 104 -2.19 16.64 9.05
CA VAL A 104 -0.86 16.80 9.65
C VAL A 104 0.15 15.81 9.07
N MET A 105 -0.25 14.56 8.82
CA MET A 105 0.61 13.57 8.16
C MET A 105 0.96 14.00 6.73
N TYR A 106 -0.01 14.53 5.99
CA TYR A 106 0.22 15.03 4.64
C TYR A 106 1.06 16.31 4.62
N LEU A 107 0.92 17.18 5.61
CA LEU A 107 1.76 18.36 5.78
C LEU A 107 3.21 18.00 6.10
N GLU A 108 3.46 16.95 6.88
CA GLU A 108 4.81 16.40 7.09
C GLU A 108 5.45 15.97 5.76
N TYR A 109 4.68 15.28 4.91
CA TYR A 109 5.11 14.93 3.56
C TYR A 109 5.45 16.16 2.70
N LEU A 110 4.58 17.18 2.71
CA LEU A 110 4.80 18.41 1.95
C LEU A 110 6.00 19.21 2.49
N ASP A 111 6.23 19.23 3.80
CA ASP A 111 7.38 19.87 4.41
C ASP A 111 8.68 19.17 3.98
N TRP A 112 8.69 17.84 4.01
CA TRP A 112 9.82 17.05 3.52
C TRP A 112 10.11 17.34 2.05
N ILE A 113 9.10 17.30 1.17
CA ILE A 113 9.29 17.61 -0.25
C ILE A 113 9.82 19.02 -0.42
N LYS A 114 9.25 20.02 0.26
CA LYS A 114 9.68 21.40 0.13
C LYS A 114 11.13 21.61 0.56
N ARG A 115 11.59 20.87 1.56
CA ARG A 115 12.97 20.93 2.07
C ARG A 115 13.97 20.25 1.13
N VAL A 116 13.61 19.11 0.56
CA VAL A 116 14.49 18.32 -0.33
C VAL A 116 14.46 18.85 -1.76
N TYR A 117 13.28 19.21 -2.25
CA TYR A 117 12.97 19.66 -3.61
C TYR A 117 12.36 21.07 -3.55
N PRO A 118 13.17 22.11 -3.27
CA PRO A 118 12.65 23.44 -3.03
C PRO A 118 12.01 24.04 -4.30
N PRO A 119 10.80 24.64 -4.20
CA PRO A 119 10.10 25.20 -5.35
C PRO A 119 10.75 26.46 -5.93
N THR A 120 11.77 27.00 -5.26
CA THR A 120 12.60 28.09 -5.77
C THR A 120 13.53 27.63 -6.90
N ASP A 121 13.81 26.34 -6.98
CA ASP A 121 14.55 25.73 -8.09
C ASP A 121 13.56 25.34 -9.20
N GLU A 122 13.83 25.79 -10.43
CA GLU A 122 12.98 25.50 -11.59
C GLU A 122 12.88 24.01 -11.88
N ASN A 123 13.95 23.24 -11.62
CA ASN A 123 14.01 21.80 -11.86
C ASN A 123 13.12 21.01 -10.90
N PHE A 124 12.86 21.53 -9.71
CA PHE A 124 12.11 20.83 -8.64
C PHE A 124 10.73 21.41 -8.37
N ARG A 125 10.44 22.61 -8.88
CA ARG A 125 9.17 23.30 -8.73
C ARG A 125 7.96 22.41 -9.08
N ALA A 126 8.07 21.61 -10.14
CA ALA A 126 7.01 20.71 -10.55
C ALA A 126 6.78 19.54 -9.57
N ILE A 127 7.79 19.08 -8.82
CA ILE A 127 7.65 18.04 -7.79
C ILE A 127 6.78 18.55 -6.66
N TYR A 128 7.12 19.70 -6.08
CA TYR A 128 6.37 20.27 -4.97
C TYR A 128 4.93 20.64 -5.36
N HIS A 129 4.74 21.33 -6.49
CA HIS A 129 3.39 21.64 -6.96
C HIS A 129 2.60 20.39 -7.34
N GLY A 130 3.29 19.35 -7.86
CA GLY A 130 2.77 18.01 -8.11
C GLY A 130 2.14 17.39 -6.86
N ALA A 131 2.82 17.50 -5.72
CA ALA A 131 2.37 16.98 -4.44
C ALA A 131 1.27 17.80 -3.76
N LEU A 132 1.11 19.10 -4.07
CA LEU A 132 0.09 19.93 -3.40
C LEU A 132 -1.35 19.44 -3.68
N PRO A 133 -2.20 19.23 -2.65
CA PRO A 133 -3.61 18.93 -2.84
C PRO A 133 -4.34 20.09 -3.51
N ASP A 134 -5.37 19.78 -4.29
CA ASP A 134 -6.27 20.79 -4.85
C ASP A 134 -7.25 21.29 -3.77
N THR A 135 -7.00 22.48 -3.26
CA THR A 135 -7.87 23.12 -2.25
C THR A 135 -9.13 23.74 -2.85
N LEU A 136 -9.21 23.88 -4.18
CA LEU A 136 -10.36 24.47 -4.87
C LEU A 136 -11.54 23.51 -4.95
N VAL A 137 -11.34 22.22 -4.62
CA VAL A 137 -12.41 21.21 -4.56
C VAL A 137 -13.55 21.60 -3.61
N TRP A 138 -13.27 22.46 -2.62
CA TRP A 138 -14.26 22.97 -1.67
C TRP A 138 -15.20 24.03 -2.26
N ARG A 139 -14.80 24.70 -3.36
CA ARG A 139 -15.58 25.79 -3.93
C ARG A 139 -16.86 25.26 -4.57
N ASN A 140 -17.96 25.93 -4.24
CA ASN A 140 -19.26 25.66 -4.80
C ASN A 140 -19.87 26.97 -5.32
N ARG A 141 -20.47 26.94 -6.52
CA ARG A 141 -21.07 28.12 -7.17
C ARG A 141 -22.12 28.82 -6.30
N LEU A 142 -22.78 28.07 -5.42
CA LEU A 142 -23.84 28.54 -4.53
C LEU A 142 -23.56 28.24 -3.05
N GLY A 143 -22.32 27.89 -2.68
CA GLY A 143 -21.93 27.59 -1.30
C GLY A 143 -20.81 28.50 -0.82
N PHE A 144 -20.87 28.92 0.45
CA PHE A 144 -19.82 29.73 1.07
C PHE A 144 -18.83 28.81 1.82
N ASN A 145 -17.82 28.32 1.09
CA ASN A 145 -16.83 27.37 1.60
C ASN A 145 -15.38 27.91 1.52
N GLU A 146 -15.19 29.22 1.39
CA GLU A 146 -13.85 29.78 1.18
C GLU A 146 -12.92 29.55 2.39
N ILE A 147 -13.50 29.50 3.60
CA ILE A 147 -12.78 29.11 4.82
C ILE A 147 -12.12 27.74 4.66
N MET A 148 -12.79 26.78 4.02
CA MET A 148 -12.26 25.44 3.79
C MET A 148 -11.10 25.46 2.79
N THR A 149 -11.23 26.22 1.71
CA THR A 149 -10.17 26.38 0.71
C THR A 149 -8.89 26.98 1.33
N GLU A 150 -9.03 27.95 2.23
CA GLU A 150 -7.89 28.64 2.84
C GLU A 150 -7.25 27.84 3.99
N ASN A 151 -8.07 27.15 4.80
CA ASN A 151 -7.66 26.68 6.12
C ASN A 151 -7.63 25.15 6.26
N TYR A 152 -8.42 24.38 5.51
CA TYR A 152 -8.62 22.95 5.82
C TYR A 152 -7.32 22.15 5.89
N LEU A 153 -6.43 22.31 4.91
CA LEU A 153 -5.17 21.58 4.87
C LEU A 153 -4.15 22.08 5.91
N ARG A 154 -4.21 23.35 6.31
CA ARG A 154 -3.08 24.04 6.97
C ARG A 154 -3.34 24.48 8.40
N HIS A 155 -4.60 24.69 8.77
CA HIS A 155 -4.94 25.24 10.07
C HIS A 155 -4.86 24.14 11.13
N PRO A 156 -4.24 24.38 12.30
CA PRO A 156 -4.09 23.37 13.35
C PRO A 156 -5.41 22.74 13.83
N GLY A 157 -6.52 23.48 13.76
CA GLY A 157 -7.85 22.96 14.07
C GLY A 157 -8.36 21.86 13.13
N TYR A 158 -7.72 21.66 11.98
CA TYR A 158 -8.01 20.56 11.04
C TYR A 158 -6.86 19.53 10.97
N ALA A 159 -5.91 19.57 11.90
CA ALA A 159 -4.71 18.73 11.84
C ALA A 159 -5.02 17.23 11.79
N ASP A 160 -5.97 16.78 12.62
CA ASP A 160 -6.39 15.38 12.74
C ASP A 160 -7.62 15.04 11.90
N TYR A 161 -7.99 15.90 10.94
CA TYR A 161 -9.03 15.60 9.95
C TYR A 161 -8.41 14.88 8.75
N PRO A 162 -9.19 14.05 8.01
CA PRO A 162 -8.69 13.34 6.84
C PRO A 162 -8.28 14.31 5.74
N VAL A 163 -7.16 14.02 5.07
CA VAL A 163 -6.73 14.79 3.90
C VAL A 163 -7.67 14.54 2.72
N VAL A 164 -8.09 15.62 2.06
CA VAL A 164 -8.90 15.58 0.83
C VAL A 164 -8.31 16.53 -0.21
N GLY A 165 -8.87 16.56 -1.42
CA GLY A 165 -8.25 17.27 -2.54
C GLY A 165 -7.01 16.55 -3.08
N VAL A 166 -6.88 15.26 -2.77
CA VAL A 166 -5.77 14.40 -3.21
C VAL A 166 -6.23 13.44 -4.31
N SER A 167 -5.42 13.31 -5.35
CA SER A 167 -5.63 12.32 -6.41
C SER A 167 -5.08 10.95 -6.00
N TRP A 168 -5.47 9.90 -6.74
CA TRP A 168 -4.95 8.55 -6.51
C TRP A 168 -3.42 8.51 -6.67
N ILE A 169 -2.89 9.22 -7.67
CA ILE A 169 -1.43 9.29 -7.89
C ILE A 169 -0.73 9.93 -6.68
N GLN A 170 -1.28 11.03 -6.15
CA GLN A 170 -0.72 11.68 -4.96
C GLN A 170 -0.76 10.77 -3.72
N ALA A 171 -1.81 9.95 -3.58
CA ALA A 171 -1.93 9.00 -2.50
C ALA A 171 -0.87 7.87 -2.58
N VAL A 172 -0.56 7.41 -3.79
CA VAL A 172 0.53 6.44 -4.04
C VAL A 172 1.90 7.04 -3.74
N GLU A 173 2.16 8.27 -4.19
CA GLU A 173 3.42 8.97 -3.90
C GLU A 173 3.63 9.21 -2.40
N PHE A 174 2.57 9.53 -1.66
CA PHE A 174 2.63 9.60 -0.21
C PHE A 174 3.02 8.24 0.41
N ALA A 175 2.45 7.14 -0.06
CA ALA A 175 2.77 5.80 0.44
C ALA A 175 4.23 5.40 0.14
N ASN A 176 4.73 5.74 -1.06
CA ASN A 176 6.14 5.54 -1.43
C ASN A 176 7.07 6.34 -0.51
N TRP A 177 6.80 7.64 -0.35
CA TRP A 177 7.55 8.49 0.57
C TRP A 177 7.56 7.95 2.00
N ARG A 178 6.39 7.57 2.53
CA ARG A 178 6.26 7.04 3.89
C ARG A 178 7.07 5.76 4.06
N SER A 179 7.10 4.90 3.03
CA SER A 179 7.94 3.70 3.02
C SER A 179 9.39 4.08 3.24
N ASP A 180 9.92 4.99 2.42
CA ASP A 180 11.31 5.41 2.51
C ASP A 180 11.65 6.02 3.87
N ARG A 181 10.81 6.91 4.41
CA ARG A 181 11.06 7.53 5.72
C ARG A 181 11.04 6.53 6.88
N VAL A 182 10.11 5.58 6.88
CA VAL A 182 10.06 4.55 7.93
C VAL A 182 11.25 3.58 7.79
N GLY A 183 11.63 3.19 6.57
CA GLY A 183 12.80 2.37 6.31
C GLY A 183 14.10 3.03 6.76
N GLU A 184 14.25 4.32 6.44
CA GLU A 184 15.37 5.17 6.85
C GLU A 184 15.50 5.21 8.39
N MET A 185 14.38 5.44 9.08
CA MET A 185 14.33 5.45 10.54
C MET A 185 14.68 4.08 11.14
N SER A 186 14.23 2.97 10.53
CA SER A 186 14.59 1.62 10.97
C SER A 186 16.09 1.34 10.84
N LEU A 187 16.74 1.80 9.76
CA LEU A 187 18.19 1.68 9.60
C LEU A 187 18.97 2.53 10.62
N GLN A 188 18.52 3.76 10.89
CA GLN A 188 19.13 4.62 11.91
C GLN A 188 19.04 3.99 13.31
N LYS A 189 17.87 3.44 13.66
CA LYS A 189 17.67 2.74 14.94
C LYS A 189 18.56 1.49 15.05
N ALA A 190 18.72 0.75 13.96
CA ALA A 190 19.56 -0.44 13.90
C ALA A 190 21.06 -0.17 13.77
N GLY A 191 21.46 1.10 13.62
CA GLY A 191 22.86 1.54 13.49
C GLY A 191 23.49 1.29 12.13
N TYR A 192 22.67 1.16 11.08
CA TYR A 192 23.13 1.04 9.68
C TYR A 192 23.13 2.37 8.93
N ALA A 193 22.50 3.40 9.48
CA ALA A 193 22.53 4.75 8.94
C ALA A 193 22.84 5.75 10.06
N LYS A 194 23.49 6.87 9.71
CA LYS A 194 23.83 7.97 10.62
C LYS A 194 22.58 8.48 11.31
N ARG A 195 22.59 8.55 12.64
CA ARG A 195 21.46 9.08 13.41
C ARG A 195 21.22 10.54 13.05
N GLY A 196 19.98 10.87 12.67
CA GLY A 196 19.60 12.22 12.26
C GLY A 196 19.84 12.53 10.78
N SER A 197 20.33 11.58 9.98
CA SER A 197 20.61 11.79 8.54
C SER A 197 19.41 12.33 7.76
N HIS A 198 18.21 11.84 8.10
CA HIS A 198 16.93 12.30 7.54
C HIS A 198 16.66 13.81 7.69
N LEU A 199 17.36 14.50 8.60
CA LEU A 199 17.26 15.95 8.83
C LEU A 199 18.49 16.70 8.33
N THR A 200 19.69 16.21 8.65
CA THR A 200 20.94 16.96 8.47
C THR A 200 21.66 16.69 7.15
N ASP A 201 21.49 15.50 6.58
CA ASP A 201 22.32 15.00 5.48
C ASP A 201 21.47 14.67 4.23
N VAL A 202 20.30 15.30 4.11
CA VAL A 202 19.37 15.09 2.98
C VAL A 202 19.34 16.32 2.06
N SER A 203 19.47 16.06 0.77
CA SER A 203 19.34 17.03 -0.32
C SER A 203 18.70 16.34 -1.53
N ALA A 204 18.41 17.08 -2.60
CA ALA A 204 17.85 16.51 -3.83
C ALA A 204 18.72 15.38 -4.42
N ASP A 205 20.05 15.51 -4.34
CA ASP A 205 21.02 14.50 -4.81
C ASP A 205 21.29 13.38 -3.79
N ALA A 206 20.99 13.64 -2.51
CA ALA A 206 21.29 12.74 -1.41
C ALA A 206 20.01 12.38 -0.65
N THR A 207 19.17 11.55 -1.28
CA THR A 207 17.95 11.02 -0.67
C THR A 207 18.08 9.54 -0.32
N PHE A 208 17.24 9.10 0.62
CA PHE A 208 17.08 7.68 0.92
C PHE A 208 15.91 7.09 0.14
N ASN A 209 16.16 5.96 -0.52
CA ASN A 209 15.15 5.09 -1.12
C ASN A 209 15.40 3.62 -0.72
N ILE A 210 14.34 2.91 -0.31
CA ILE A 210 14.47 1.52 0.16
C ILE A 210 15.02 0.60 -0.93
N ASP A 211 14.54 0.72 -2.18
CA ASP A 211 14.97 -0.20 -3.24
C ASP A 211 16.41 0.07 -3.66
N THR A 212 16.82 1.34 -3.74
CA THR A 212 18.21 1.72 -3.97
C THR A 212 19.11 1.16 -2.87
N TYR A 213 18.74 1.31 -1.60
CA TYR A 213 19.52 0.76 -0.50
C TYR A 213 19.64 -0.76 -0.53
N ILE A 214 18.60 -1.47 -0.95
CA ILE A 214 18.63 -2.95 -1.00
C ILE A 214 19.45 -3.46 -2.20
N ASN A 215 19.34 -2.83 -3.37
CA ASN A 215 19.98 -3.32 -4.59
C ASN A 215 21.39 -2.75 -4.81
N ALA A 216 21.61 -1.49 -4.42
CA ALA A 216 22.89 -0.79 -4.49
C ALA A 216 23.09 0.12 -3.26
N PRO A 217 23.38 -0.45 -2.07
CA PRO A 217 23.56 0.31 -0.84
C PRO A 217 24.52 1.50 -0.97
N THR A 218 25.61 1.33 -1.72
CA THR A 218 26.66 2.34 -1.97
C THR A 218 26.19 3.52 -2.81
N MET A 219 25.04 3.43 -3.49
CA MET A 219 24.47 4.53 -4.28
C MET A 219 23.40 5.31 -3.50
N THR A 220 23.05 4.86 -2.29
CA THR A 220 22.06 5.55 -1.45
C THR A 220 22.64 6.85 -0.91
N TYR A 221 21.81 7.89 -0.71
CA TYR A 221 22.26 9.23 -0.34
C TYR A 221 23.32 9.80 -1.31
N GLY A 222 23.17 9.55 -2.61
CA GLY A 222 24.11 10.06 -3.62
C GLY A 222 25.54 9.51 -3.45
N GLY A 223 25.68 8.36 -2.79
CA GLY A 223 26.97 7.74 -2.50
C GLY A 223 27.68 8.25 -1.24
N ASN A 224 26.97 8.94 -0.35
CA ASN A 224 27.55 9.43 0.89
C ASN A 224 27.80 8.30 1.91
N GLU A 225 29.03 7.77 1.90
CA GLU A 225 29.48 6.69 2.79
C GLU A 225 29.38 7.06 4.28
N GLU A 226 29.52 8.33 4.67
CA GLU A 226 29.40 8.75 6.07
C GLU A 226 27.98 8.56 6.61
N VAL A 227 26.97 8.56 5.72
CA VAL A 227 25.58 8.38 6.11
C VAL A 227 25.20 6.91 6.16
N ILE A 228 25.57 6.13 5.14
CA ILE A 228 25.23 4.71 5.03
C ILE A 228 26.19 3.81 5.83
N ASN A 229 27.27 4.38 6.35
CA ASN A 229 28.26 3.67 7.15
C ASN A 229 28.94 4.58 8.21
N PRO A 230 28.17 5.13 9.19
CA PRO A 230 28.59 6.26 10.03
C PRO A 230 29.78 6.05 10.99
N ASP A 231 30.37 4.86 11.06
CA ASP A 231 31.50 4.55 11.97
C ASP A 231 32.57 3.67 11.29
N GLY A 232 32.61 3.62 9.95
CA GLY A 232 33.48 2.68 9.22
C GLY A 232 33.05 1.21 9.34
N GLY A 233 31.77 0.98 9.67
CA GLY A 233 31.16 -0.32 9.89
C GLY A 233 30.70 -0.45 11.33
N ARG A 234 29.45 -0.89 11.54
CA ARG A 234 28.86 -1.28 12.84
C ARG A 234 29.94 -1.70 13.85
N ASN A 235 30.30 -0.82 14.79
CA ASN A 235 31.33 -1.08 15.82
C ASN A 235 32.57 -1.78 15.25
N THR A 236 33.61 -1.03 14.87
CA THR A 236 34.96 -1.54 14.53
C THR A 236 35.53 -2.63 15.45
N ARG A 237 34.97 -2.82 16.65
CA ARG A 237 35.29 -3.94 17.58
C ARG A 237 34.75 -5.32 17.17
N ASN A 238 33.66 -5.42 16.40
CA ASN A 238 32.98 -6.67 16.06
C ASN A 238 32.67 -6.82 14.55
N ALA A 239 33.26 -5.99 13.69
CA ALA A 239 33.12 -6.14 12.24
C ALA A 239 33.70 -7.50 11.81
N GLN A 240 32.94 -8.25 11.01
CA GLN A 240 33.48 -9.41 10.31
C GLN A 240 34.45 -8.89 9.25
N LEU A 241 35.62 -9.50 9.16
CA LEU A 241 36.65 -9.15 8.17
C LEU A 241 36.80 -10.30 7.19
N ASP A 242 37.02 -9.99 5.92
CA ASP A 242 37.48 -10.98 4.95
C ASP A 242 38.96 -11.36 5.18
N ALA A 243 39.49 -12.22 4.31
CA ALA A 243 40.88 -12.67 4.37
C ALA A 243 41.89 -11.51 4.15
N ASP A 244 41.46 -10.44 3.49
CA ASP A 244 42.26 -9.26 3.15
C ASP A 244 42.14 -8.14 4.22
N GLY A 245 41.31 -8.36 5.25
CA GLY A 245 41.10 -7.43 6.36
C GLY A 245 40.04 -6.36 6.09
N ASN A 246 39.25 -6.48 5.01
CA ASN A 246 38.16 -5.55 4.71
C ASN A 246 36.89 -5.95 5.46
N PRO A 247 36.11 -4.97 5.96
CA PRO A 247 34.83 -5.26 6.61
C PRO A 247 33.82 -5.86 5.62
N ILE A 248 33.18 -6.95 6.02
CA ILE A 248 32.10 -7.60 5.28
C ILE A 248 30.77 -7.46 6.01
N ASN A 249 29.65 -7.60 5.28
CA ASN A 249 28.28 -7.50 5.81
C ASN A 249 27.95 -6.15 6.49
N ILE A 250 28.50 -5.07 5.93
CA ILE A 250 28.36 -3.69 6.42
C ILE A 250 26.90 -3.22 6.35
N TYR A 251 26.20 -3.60 5.28
CA TYR A 251 24.83 -3.14 5.00
C TYR A 251 23.77 -4.14 5.47
N ALA A 252 22.63 -3.61 5.91
CA ALA A 252 21.45 -4.42 6.19
C ALA A 252 20.85 -4.95 4.88
N LYS A 253 20.65 -6.27 4.80
CA LYS A 253 19.95 -6.91 3.68
C LYS A 253 18.51 -7.26 4.06
N ARG A 254 17.67 -7.68 3.09
CA ARG A 254 16.29 -8.13 3.38
C ARG A 254 16.26 -9.27 4.38
N GLU A 255 17.25 -10.17 4.34
CA GLU A 255 17.43 -11.31 5.24
C GLU A 255 17.66 -10.92 6.71
N SER A 256 18.03 -9.66 6.97
CA SER A 256 18.15 -9.14 8.34
C SER A 256 16.79 -8.96 9.02
N GLY A 257 15.72 -8.73 8.24
CA GLY A 257 14.39 -8.41 8.74
C GLY A 257 14.26 -7.03 9.38
N ILE A 258 15.25 -6.14 9.20
CA ILE A 258 15.29 -4.80 9.81
C ILE A 258 14.50 -3.78 8.98
N LEU A 259 14.60 -3.89 7.65
CA LEU A 259 13.87 -3.02 6.76
C LEU A 259 12.39 -3.44 6.73
N PRO A 260 11.45 -2.51 6.99
CA PRO A 260 10.04 -2.79 6.83
C PRO A 260 9.72 -2.99 5.34
N LEU A 261 8.57 -3.63 5.09
CA LEU A 261 8.00 -3.65 3.74
C LEU A 261 7.46 -2.26 3.38
N LYS A 262 7.20 -2.03 2.10
CA LYS A 262 6.64 -0.77 1.62
C LYS A 262 5.16 -0.64 1.98
N TYR A 263 4.77 0.58 2.33
CA TYR A 263 3.38 1.03 2.33
C TYR A 263 2.87 1.14 0.89
N ARG A 264 1.58 0.89 0.73
CA ARG A 264 0.84 1.02 -0.52
C ARG A 264 -0.63 1.33 -0.22
N LEU A 265 -1.42 1.64 -1.23
CA LEU A 265 -2.87 1.59 -1.06
C LEU A 265 -3.33 0.13 -0.86
N PRO A 266 -4.38 -0.11 -0.04
CA PRO A 266 -4.99 -1.43 0.05
C PRO A 266 -5.60 -1.83 -1.28
N THR A 267 -5.67 -3.13 -1.55
CA THR A 267 -6.51 -3.62 -2.65
C THR A 267 -7.99 -3.47 -2.28
N GLU A 268 -8.87 -3.48 -3.27
CA GLU A 268 -10.31 -3.43 -3.05
C GLU A 268 -10.79 -4.59 -2.16
N ALA A 269 -10.20 -5.77 -2.34
CA ALA A 269 -10.50 -6.97 -1.56
C ALA A 269 -10.01 -6.83 -0.10
N GLU A 270 -8.80 -6.32 0.10
CA GLU A 270 -8.24 -6.04 1.42
C GLU A 270 -9.07 -5.00 2.17
N TRP A 271 -9.43 -3.90 1.51
CA TRP A 271 -10.20 -2.82 2.12
C TRP A 271 -11.58 -3.31 2.58
N GLU A 272 -12.31 -4.02 1.73
CA GLU A 272 -13.64 -4.53 2.08
C GLU A 272 -13.59 -5.59 3.18
N TYR A 273 -12.61 -6.49 3.14
CA TYR A 273 -12.38 -7.47 4.19
C TYR A 273 -12.11 -6.81 5.55
N ALA A 274 -11.24 -5.80 5.56
CA ALA A 274 -10.88 -5.08 6.76
C ALA A 274 -12.06 -4.26 7.29
N ALA A 275 -12.82 -3.60 6.42
CA ALA A 275 -14.00 -2.81 6.78
C ALA A 275 -15.06 -3.67 7.47
N LEU A 276 -15.38 -4.84 6.91
CA LEU A 276 -16.44 -5.70 7.43
C LEU A 276 -16.16 -6.23 8.84
N GLY A 277 -14.89 -6.48 9.21
CA GLY A 277 -14.54 -6.93 10.56
C GLY A 277 -15.38 -8.14 11.00
N LEU A 278 -15.21 -9.29 10.35
CA LEU A 278 -16.14 -10.43 10.48
C LEU A 278 -16.01 -11.24 11.78
N SER A 279 -15.20 -10.80 12.74
CA SER A 279 -14.90 -11.59 13.94
C SER A 279 -16.10 -11.67 14.90
N GLU A 280 -16.89 -10.60 15.00
CA GLU A 280 -18.14 -10.47 15.75
C GLU A 280 -19.20 -11.49 15.32
N VAL A 281 -19.34 -11.68 14.00
CA VAL A 281 -20.33 -12.60 13.43
C VAL A 281 -19.79 -14.02 13.29
N ARG A 282 -18.54 -14.27 13.65
CA ARG A 282 -17.92 -15.60 13.56
C ARG A 282 -18.34 -16.48 14.73
N SER A 283 -18.92 -17.64 14.42
CA SER A 283 -19.16 -18.73 15.36
C SER A 283 -18.35 -19.95 14.96
N TYR A 284 -17.30 -20.23 15.72
CA TYR A 284 -16.32 -21.26 15.37
C TYR A 284 -15.72 -20.98 13.98
N ASN A 285 -15.98 -21.86 13.01
CA ASN A 285 -15.43 -21.78 11.65
C ASN A 285 -16.44 -21.24 10.62
N ILE A 286 -17.56 -20.65 11.06
CA ILE A 286 -18.64 -20.19 10.18
C ILE A 286 -19.08 -18.78 10.60
N TYR A 287 -19.34 -17.91 9.62
CA TYR A 287 -19.98 -16.60 9.85
C TYR A 287 -21.50 -16.76 9.97
N ARG A 288 -22.09 -16.31 11.09
CA ARG A 288 -23.54 -16.33 11.37
C ARG A 288 -24.24 -15.16 10.69
N GLY A 289 -24.21 -15.16 9.36
CA GLY A 289 -24.78 -14.10 8.54
C GLY A 289 -23.72 -13.20 7.94
N ARG A 290 -24.16 -12.03 7.46
CA ARG A 290 -23.32 -11.08 6.74
C ARG A 290 -23.59 -9.67 7.30
N LYS A 291 -22.52 -8.90 7.48
CA LYS A 291 -22.59 -7.51 7.95
C LYS A 291 -22.92 -6.58 6.79
N LYS A 292 -23.73 -5.55 7.07
CA LYS A 292 -24.02 -4.45 6.12
C LYS A 292 -23.07 -3.27 6.33
N TYR A 293 -22.66 -3.03 7.57
CA TYR A 293 -21.76 -1.94 7.96
C TYR A 293 -20.54 -2.49 8.71
N PRO A 294 -19.50 -1.68 8.94
CA PRO A 294 -18.32 -2.08 9.71
C PRO A 294 -18.58 -2.48 11.17
N TRP A 295 -19.71 -2.09 11.75
CA TRP A 295 -20.13 -2.42 13.12
C TRP A 295 -21.17 -3.56 13.17
N ASP A 296 -21.35 -4.18 14.34
CA ASP A 296 -22.44 -5.12 14.57
C ASP A 296 -23.81 -4.40 14.58
N GLY A 297 -24.60 -4.61 13.52
CA GLY A 297 -25.93 -4.04 13.38
C GLY A 297 -26.40 -3.91 11.93
N GLN A 298 -27.69 -3.62 11.77
CA GLN A 298 -28.33 -3.40 10.46
C GLN A 298 -28.68 -1.94 10.21
N TYR A 299 -28.43 -1.06 11.19
CA TYR A 299 -28.79 0.34 11.16
C TYR A 299 -27.57 1.21 11.45
N THR A 300 -27.62 2.46 11.00
CA THR A 300 -26.63 3.51 11.28
C THR A 300 -26.70 4.09 12.68
N ARG A 301 -27.79 3.84 13.41
CA ARG A 301 -28.02 4.37 14.76
C ARG A 301 -27.66 3.36 15.85
N ALA A 302 -26.98 3.84 16.91
CA ALA A 302 -26.55 2.99 18.01
C ALA A 302 -27.74 2.53 18.88
N GLY A 303 -27.75 1.23 19.22
CA GLY A 303 -28.72 0.64 20.16
C GLY A 303 -28.33 0.76 21.64
N LYS A 304 -27.05 1.09 21.92
CA LYS A 304 -26.47 1.17 23.27
C LYS A 304 -27.20 2.24 24.09
N ARG A 305 -27.59 1.92 25.34
CA ARG A 305 -28.44 2.80 26.18
C ARG A 305 -27.92 4.24 26.34
N ARG A 306 -26.59 4.43 26.38
CA ARG A 306 -25.95 5.74 26.60
C ARG A 306 -26.02 6.66 25.38
N ILE A 307 -25.89 6.09 24.18
CA ILE A 307 -25.80 6.80 22.89
C ILE A 307 -26.95 6.40 21.96
N ARG A 308 -28.10 6.07 22.56
CA ARG A 308 -29.18 5.44 21.81
C ARG A 308 -29.74 6.43 20.80
N GLY A 309 -29.70 6.03 19.54
CA GLY A 309 -30.17 6.87 18.44
C GLY A 309 -29.07 7.69 17.80
N ASP A 310 -27.89 7.84 18.41
CA ASP A 310 -26.78 8.57 17.79
C ASP A 310 -26.26 7.82 16.56
N GLN A 311 -25.79 8.55 15.56
CA GLN A 311 -25.17 7.95 14.37
C GLN A 311 -23.81 7.34 14.74
N MET A 312 -23.47 6.22 14.09
CA MET A 312 -22.20 5.50 14.30
C MET A 312 -21.12 5.85 13.26
N ALA A 313 -21.41 6.85 12.41
CA ALA A 313 -20.57 7.29 11.31
C ALA A 313 -20.94 8.72 10.93
N ASN A 314 -20.00 9.43 10.32
CA ASN A 314 -20.22 10.75 9.73
C ASN A 314 -20.71 10.61 8.28
N PHE A 315 -21.96 11.00 7.99
CA PHE A 315 -22.54 10.94 6.65
C PHE A 315 -23.78 11.82 6.50
N LYS A 316 -24.19 12.06 5.26
CA LYS A 316 -25.33 12.93 4.96
C LYS A 316 -26.68 12.30 5.32
N GLN A 317 -27.30 12.79 6.39
CA GLN A 317 -28.58 12.30 6.92
C GLN A 317 -29.80 12.73 6.09
N GLY A 318 -29.82 13.95 5.54
CA GLY A 318 -30.98 14.53 4.83
C GLY A 318 -30.62 15.51 3.70
N LYS A 319 -31.64 16.00 2.99
CA LYS A 319 -31.47 17.21 2.18
C LYS A 319 -31.33 18.40 3.13
N GLY A 320 -30.15 19.04 3.13
CA GLY A 320 -29.84 20.14 4.04
C GLY A 320 -29.50 19.71 5.47
N ASP A 321 -29.33 18.42 5.71
CA ASP A 321 -29.01 17.86 7.02
C ASP A 321 -27.76 16.98 6.87
N TYR A 322 -26.63 17.49 7.38
CA TYR A 322 -25.31 16.87 7.29
C TYR A 322 -24.81 16.32 8.62
N GLY A 323 -25.42 16.73 9.74
CA GLY A 323 -24.97 16.32 11.07
C GLY A 323 -26.09 16.07 12.08
N GLY A 324 -27.36 16.36 11.76
CA GLY A 324 -28.48 16.32 12.70
C GLY A 324 -28.79 17.69 13.31
N ILE A 325 -29.52 17.69 14.43
CA ILE A 325 -29.90 18.92 15.15
C ILE A 325 -28.83 19.24 16.18
N ALA A 326 -28.28 20.45 16.16
CA ALA A 326 -27.24 20.89 17.09
C ALA A 326 -27.56 20.53 18.55
N GLY A 327 -26.63 19.84 19.21
CA GLY A 327 -26.73 19.41 20.61
C GLY A 327 -27.59 18.17 20.88
N TRP A 328 -28.35 17.64 19.91
CA TRP A 328 -29.13 16.41 20.07
C TRP A 328 -29.04 15.51 18.83
N SER A 329 -28.38 14.35 18.96
CA SER A 329 -28.08 13.45 17.83
C SER A 329 -27.25 14.14 16.74
N ASP A 330 -26.51 15.20 17.12
CA ASP A 330 -25.47 15.82 16.31
C ASP A 330 -24.30 14.83 16.22
N ASP A 331 -23.93 14.42 15.01
CA ASP A 331 -22.81 13.51 14.80
C ASP A 331 -21.45 14.23 14.93
N GLY A 332 -21.46 15.53 15.23
CA GLY A 332 -20.31 16.31 15.66
C GLY A 332 -19.55 16.97 14.52
N ALA A 333 -20.02 16.84 13.28
CA ALA A 333 -19.38 17.42 12.10
C ALA A 333 -20.40 17.90 11.05
N ASP A 334 -20.14 19.08 10.48
CA ASP A 334 -20.93 19.59 9.33
C ASP A 334 -20.48 18.99 7.98
N ILE A 335 -19.25 18.50 7.92
CA ILE A 335 -18.55 18.00 6.73
C ILE A 335 -17.69 16.81 7.16
N THR A 336 -16.36 16.84 7.02
CA THR A 336 -15.47 15.87 7.65
C THR A 336 -15.41 16.08 9.16
N ASN A 337 -15.01 15.03 9.89
CA ASN A 337 -14.76 15.04 11.33
C ASN A 337 -13.30 14.64 11.61
N GLU A 338 -12.82 14.88 12.83
CA GLU A 338 -11.55 14.33 13.30
C GLU A 338 -11.57 12.81 13.19
N VAL A 339 -10.46 12.21 12.75
CA VAL A 339 -10.35 10.75 12.71
C VAL A 339 -10.49 10.17 14.12
N LYS A 340 -11.03 8.94 14.24
CA LYS A 340 -11.33 8.28 15.52
C LYS A 340 -12.44 8.94 16.34
N SER A 341 -13.34 9.68 15.70
CA SER A 341 -14.53 10.24 16.35
C SER A 341 -15.58 9.18 16.71
N TYR A 342 -15.63 8.06 15.96
CA TYR A 342 -16.57 6.95 16.19
C TYR A 342 -15.86 5.70 16.71
N ASP A 343 -16.63 4.71 17.19
CA ASP A 343 -16.09 3.43 17.66
C ASP A 343 -15.37 2.69 16.51
N PRO A 344 -14.21 2.06 16.75
CA PRO A 344 -13.54 1.26 15.73
C PRO A 344 -14.30 -0.06 15.48
N ASN A 345 -14.03 -0.68 14.33
CA ASN A 345 -14.46 -2.05 14.08
C ASN A 345 -13.60 -3.08 14.84
N ASP A 346 -13.90 -4.36 14.66
CA ASP A 346 -13.22 -5.49 15.31
C ASP A 346 -11.71 -5.57 15.15
N TYR A 347 -11.18 -5.01 14.06
CA TYR A 347 -9.75 -4.99 13.81
C TYR A 347 -9.07 -3.75 14.40
N GLY A 348 -9.83 -2.85 15.02
CA GLY A 348 -9.33 -1.57 15.51
C GLY A 348 -9.25 -0.49 14.43
N LEU A 349 -9.97 -0.66 13.31
CA LEU A 349 -10.02 0.34 12.23
C LEU A 349 -11.15 1.32 12.47
N TYR A 350 -10.85 2.60 12.35
CA TYR A 350 -11.78 3.71 12.49
C TYR A 350 -12.25 4.19 11.12
N ASP A 351 -13.45 4.78 11.12
CA ASP A 351 -13.99 5.56 10.01
C ASP A 351 -14.08 4.81 8.65
N MET A 352 -14.12 3.46 8.69
CA MET A 352 -14.27 2.62 7.48
C MET A 352 -15.62 2.82 6.76
N ALA A 353 -16.57 3.51 7.41
CA ALA A 353 -17.83 3.91 6.80
C ALA A 353 -18.13 5.35 7.21
N GLY A 354 -18.10 6.26 6.24
CA GLY A 354 -18.37 7.68 6.47
C GLY A 354 -17.09 8.50 6.48
N ASN A 355 -17.21 9.74 6.93
CA ASN A 355 -16.13 10.74 6.95
C ASN A 355 -15.62 11.05 5.54
N VAL A 356 -14.68 10.29 4.99
CA VAL A 356 -14.27 10.36 3.58
C VAL A 356 -14.35 8.99 2.93
N ALA A 357 -14.69 8.97 1.64
CA ALA A 357 -14.47 7.77 0.85
C ALA A 357 -12.97 7.61 0.58
N GLU A 358 -12.51 6.41 0.25
CA GLU A 358 -11.09 6.11 0.23
C GLU A 358 -10.62 5.49 -1.08
N TRP A 359 -9.54 6.03 -1.63
CA TRP A 359 -8.83 5.42 -2.75
C TRP A 359 -8.30 4.01 -2.38
N VAL A 360 -8.51 3.06 -3.28
CA VAL A 360 -7.85 1.74 -3.24
C VAL A 360 -6.95 1.56 -4.47
N ALA A 361 -6.08 0.56 -4.46
CA ALA A 361 -5.11 0.36 -5.54
C ALA A 361 -5.74 0.02 -6.91
N ASP A 362 -6.91 -0.64 -6.88
CA ASP A 362 -7.51 -1.30 -8.04
C ASP A 362 -7.96 -0.35 -9.15
N VAL A 363 -7.74 -0.78 -10.39
CA VAL A 363 -8.37 -0.22 -11.59
C VAL A 363 -9.82 -0.70 -11.65
N TYR A 364 -10.76 0.22 -11.89
CA TYR A 364 -12.16 -0.13 -11.93
C TYR A 364 -12.51 -0.92 -13.19
N ARG A 365 -13.25 -2.00 -12.97
CA ARG A 365 -14.00 -2.73 -13.99
C ARG A 365 -15.36 -3.14 -13.44
N PRO A 366 -16.41 -3.15 -14.29
CA PRO A 366 -17.74 -3.60 -13.87
C PRO A 366 -17.71 -5.05 -13.38
N ILE A 367 -16.96 -5.92 -14.07
CA ILE A 367 -16.90 -7.34 -13.75
C ILE A 367 -15.65 -7.64 -12.93
N VAL A 368 -15.84 -8.34 -11.80
CA VAL A 368 -14.76 -8.95 -11.02
C VAL A 368 -14.61 -10.38 -11.52
N ASP A 369 -13.43 -10.72 -12.05
CA ASP A 369 -13.11 -12.05 -12.59
C ASP A 369 -12.58 -12.96 -11.46
N ASP A 370 -13.48 -13.51 -10.67
CA ASP A 370 -13.17 -14.43 -9.58
C ASP A 370 -12.84 -15.85 -10.05
N GLU A 371 -13.22 -16.23 -11.27
CA GLU A 371 -12.84 -17.50 -11.87
C GLU A 371 -11.33 -17.60 -12.12
N PHE A 372 -10.69 -16.47 -12.45
CA PHE A 372 -9.25 -16.45 -12.72
C PHE A 372 -8.39 -16.45 -11.46
N ASN A 373 -8.78 -15.70 -10.43
CA ASN A 373 -8.03 -15.62 -9.18
C ASN A 373 -8.95 -15.28 -8.00
N ASP A 374 -9.04 -16.17 -7.03
CA ASP A 374 -9.77 -15.97 -5.77
C ASP A 374 -8.84 -15.61 -4.59
N PHE A 375 -7.53 -15.50 -4.83
CA PHE A 375 -6.51 -15.23 -3.82
C PHE A 375 -5.90 -13.83 -4.00
N ASN A 376 -6.12 -12.94 -3.02
CA ASN A 376 -5.70 -11.54 -3.06
C ASN A 376 -6.06 -10.88 -4.40
N TYR A 377 -7.33 -10.95 -4.79
CA TYR A 377 -7.77 -10.39 -6.06
C TYR A 377 -7.37 -8.91 -6.15
N TYR A 378 -6.70 -8.55 -7.25
CA TYR A 378 -6.23 -7.20 -7.53
C TYR A 378 -6.23 -6.97 -9.04
N ARG A 379 -6.75 -5.82 -9.46
CA ARG A 379 -6.68 -5.37 -10.85
C ARG A 379 -5.82 -4.12 -10.98
N GLY A 380 -4.83 -4.16 -11.88
CA GLY A 380 -3.90 -3.04 -12.09
C GLY A 380 -2.43 -3.46 -12.10
N ASN A 381 -2.14 -4.73 -12.41
CA ASN A 381 -0.78 -5.25 -12.45
C ASN A 381 0.01 -4.63 -13.60
N VAL A 382 1.15 -4.02 -13.27
CA VAL A 382 2.17 -3.58 -14.20
C VAL A 382 3.50 -4.14 -13.71
N TYR A 383 4.10 -5.01 -14.50
CA TYR A 383 5.37 -5.65 -14.16
C TYR A 383 6.52 -4.89 -14.80
N THR A 384 7.44 -4.44 -13.96
CA THR A 384 8.64 -3.69 -14.33
C THR A 384 9.89 -4.43 -13.85
N LYS A 385 11.03 -4.07 -14.42
CA LYS A 385 12.36 -4.51 -13.98
C LYS A 385 13.27 -3.29 -13.76
N ASN A 386 14.29 -3.47 -12.94
CA ASN A 386 15.32 -2.45 -12.76
C ASN A 386 16.12 -2.29 -14.06
N SER A 387 16.36 -1.04 -14.47
CA SER A 387 17.32 -0.74 -15.52
C SER A 387 18.74 -1.00 -14.99
N ILE A 388 19.56 -1.67 -15.79
CA ILE A 388 20.92 -2.06 -15.43
C ILE A 388 21.86 -1.38 -16.43
N ASP A 389 22.94 -0.78 -15.92
CA ASP A 389 24.00 -0.16 -16.73
C ASP A 389 24.96 -1.21 -17.32
N GLU A 390 25.83 -0.81 -18.23
CA GLU A 390 26.76 -1.74 -18.91
C GLU A 390 27.71 -2.47 -17.94
N ASP A 391 27.95 -1.89 -16.77
CA ASP A 391 28.78 -2.44 -15.70
C ASP A 391 28.04 -3.45 -14.80
N GLY A 392 26.74 -3.65 -15.03
CA GLY A 392 25.89 -4.55 -14.24
C GLY A 392 25.30 -3.92 -12.98
N THR A 393 25.52 -2.63 -12.73
CA THR A 393 24.91 -1.90 -11.61
C THR A 393 23.51 -1.37 -11.98
N VAL A 394 22.70 -1.06 -10.97
CA VAL A 394 21.34 -0.51 -11.22
C VAL A 394 21.43 0.98 -11.53
N LYS A 395 20.69 1.42 -12.54
CA LYS A 395 20.63 2.84 -12.91
C LYS A 395 19.76 3.62 -11.92
N VAL A 396 20.38 4.52 -11.17
CA VAL A 396 19.70 5.42 -10.22
C VAL A 396 19.37 6.74 -10.90
N VAL A 397 18.15 7.25 -10.68
CA VAL A 397 17.69 8.53 -11.21
C VAL A 397 18.42 9.67 -10.52
N THR A 398 19.04 10.55 -11.30
CA THR A 398 19.70 11.76 -10.81
C THR A 398 18.76 12.96 -10.89
N THR A 399 19.17 14.11 -10.36
CA THR A 399 18.42 15.37 -10.48
C THR A 399 18.28 15.88 -11.90
N GLU A 400 19.14 15.43 -12.83
CA GLU A 400 19.11 15.80 -14.25
C GLU A 400 18.18 14.89 -15.06
N ASP A 401 17.90 13.68 -14.58
CA ASP A 401 17.14 12.64 -15.28
C ASP A 401 15.63 12.62 -14.94
N ILE A 402 15.12 13.68 -14.29
CA ILE A 402 13.73 13.69 -13.82
C ILE A 402 12.76 13.79 -15.00
N VAL A 403 11.94 12.76 -15.15
CA VAL A 403 10.89 12.71 -16.18
C VAL A 403 9.57 13.22 -15.59
N TYR A 404 8.95 14.18 -16.28
CA TYR A 404 7.66 14.73 -15.90
C TYR A 404 6.55 14.29 -16.85
N ASP A 405 5.44 13.84 -16.28
CA ASP A 405 4.20 13.56 -17.00
C ASP A 405 3.20 14.71 -16.82
N THR A 406 2.47 15.04 -17.89
CA THR A 406 1.37 16.01 -17.83
C THR A 406 0.05 15.26 -17.64
N LEU A 407 -0.61 15.52 -16.53
CA LEU A 407 -1.92 14.95 -16.19
C LEU A 407 -3.03 15.56 -17.06
N SER A 408 -4.22 14.94 -17.10
CA SER A 408 -5.37 15.49 -17.84
C SER A 408 -5.87 16.82 -17.26
N THR A 409 -5.57 17.07 -15.98
CA THR A 409 -5.78 18.35 -15.31
C THR A 409 -4.79 19.45 -15.76
N GLY A 410 -3.73 19.07 -16.48
CA GLY A 410 -2.62 19.92 -16.91
C GLY A 410 -1.53 20.15 -15.87
N LYS A 411 -1.66 19.50 -14.72
CA LYS A 411 -0.66 19.47 -13.65
C LYS A 411 0.52 18.59 -14.08
N LEU A 412 1.74 19.03 -13.77
CA LEU A 412 2.94 18.22 -13.96
C LEU A 412 3.16 17.35 -12.74
N ILE A 413 3.53 16.09 -12.95
CA ILE A 413 3.93 15.18 -11.90
C ILE A 413 5.23 14.49 -12.30
N ALA A 414 6.15 14.35 -11.35
CA ALA A 414 7.36 13.57 -11.58
C ALA A 414 6.98 12.09 -11.64
N ARG A 415 7.48 11.38 -12.65
CA ARG A 415 7.31 9.93 -12.76
C ARG A 415 8.26 9.18 -11.82
N ASN A 416 9.42 9.78 -11.57
CA ASN A 416 10.49 9.22 -10.77
C ASN A 416 11.11 10.37 -9.96
N LEU A 417 11.53 10.09 -8.73
CA LEU A 417 12.29 11.03 -7.91
C LEU A 417 13.79 10.70 -7.93
N PRO A 418 14.66 11.72 -7.79
CA PRO A 418 16.09 11.51 -7.60
C PRO A 418 16.38 10.54 -6.44
N GLY A 419 17.28 9.59 -6.67
CA GLY A 419 17.63 8.52 -5.74
C GLY A 419 16.83 7.23 -5.91
N GLU A 420 15.78 7.21 -6.73
CA GLU A 420 15.05 5.98 -7.08
C GLU A 420 15.78 5.18 -8.17
N ILE A 421 15.56 3.86 -8.20
CA ILE A 421 16.02 3.03 -9.31
C ILE A 421 15.11 3.23 -10.51
N LEU A 422 15.68 3.50 -11.68
CA LEU A 422 14.93 3.58 -12.92
C LEU A 422 14.31 2.22 -13.25
N GLN A 423 12.99 2.19 -13.36
CA GLN A 423 12.26 0.99 -13.75
C GLN A 423 11.86 1.04 -15.23
N VAL A 424 12.04 -0.07 -15.93
CA VAL A 424 11.66 -0.27 -17.34
C VAL A 424 10.67 -1.43 -17.46
N LYS A 425 9.96 -1.49 -18.58
CA LYS A 425 9.05 -2.60 -18.88
C LYS A 425 9.85 -3.91 -18.95
N VAL A 426 9.25 -5.00 -18.48
CA VAL A 426 9.79 -6.34 -18.73
C VAL A 426 9.78 -6.63 -20.23
N ASP A 427 10.81 -7.32 -20.71
CA ASP A 427 10.98 -7.71 -22.11
C ASP A 427 10.85 -9.22 -22.29
N ASP A 428 11.05 -9.67 -23.53
CA ASP A 428 10.93 -11.07 -23.91
C ASP A 428 11.89 -11.98 -23.14
N ASN A 429 13.05 -11.50 -22.69
CA ASN A 429 13.96 -12.32 -21.89
C ASN A 429 13.35 -12.63 -20.51
N GLU A 430 12.58 -11.70 -19.95
CA GLU A 430 11.84 -12.00 -18.72
C GLU A 430 10.62 -12.87 -19.00
N THR A 431 9.88 -12.68 -20.09
CA THR A 431 8.60 -13.38 -20.32
C THR A 431 8.77 -14.73 -21.02
N TYR A 432 9.92 -15.02 -21.63
CA TYR A 432 10.16 -16.25 -22.38
C TYR A 432 9.92 -17.50 -21.52
N LEU A 433 9.00 -18.35 -22.00
CA LEU A 433 8.56 -19.60 -21.35
C LEU A 433 7.94 -19.42 -19.94
N ARG A 434 7.54 -18.20 -19.57
CA ARG A 434 6.72 -17.99 -18.38
C ARG A 434 5.27 -18.38 -18.66
N THR A 435 4.67 -19.08 -17.71
CA THR A 435 3.25 -19.48 -17.77
C THR A 435 2.34 -18.53 -17.01
N ASN A 436 2.90 -17.65 -16.18
CA ASN A 436 2.16 -16.77 -15.28
C ASN A 436 1.89 -15.36 -15.85
N PHE A 437 2.76 -14.84 -16.72
CA PHE A 437 2.55 -13.59 -17.45
C PHE A 437 3.38 -13.57 -18.74
N ASP A 438 2.90 -12.87 -19.77
CA ASP A 438 3.51 -12.81 -21.11
C ASP A 438 3.92 -11.38 -21.54
N LYS A 439 3.51 -10.35 -20.79
CA LYS A 439 3.82 -8.95 -21.07
C LYS A 439 4.02 -8.09 -19.81
N SER A 440 4.41 -6.83 -19.98
CA SER A 440 4.58 -5.90 -18.87
C SER A 440 3.26 -5.37 -18.32
N ASN A 441 2.34 -4.93 -19.18
CA ASN A 441 1.11 -4.27 -18.77
C ASN A 441 -0.09 -5.24 -18.77
N HIS A 442 -0.68 -5.44 -17.59
CA HIS A 442 -1.84 -6.32 -17.38
C HIS A 442 -3.06 -5.59 -16.80
N ILE A 443 -3.09 -4.26 -16.87
CA ILE A 443 -4.21 -3.46 -16.33
C ILE A 443 -5.56 -3.89 -16.94
N ASN A 444 -5.57 -4.13 -18.25
CA ASN A 444 -6.77 -4.48 -19.02
C ASN A 444 -6.94 -5.99 -19.28
N PHE A 445 -6.17 -6.84 -18.60
CA PHE A 445 -6.20 -8.28 -18.80
C PHE A 445 -7.62 -8.86 -18.63
N ARG A 446 -8.09 -9.60 -19.64
CA ARG A 446 -9.44 -10.20 -19.74
C ARG A 446 -10.63 -9.22 -19.65
N ASP A 447 -10.36 -7.92 -19.59
CA ASP A 447 -11.40 -6.87 -19.54
C ASP A 447 -10.84 -5.54 -20.07
N GLY A 448 -10.87 -5.42 -21.39
CA GLY A 448 -10.34 -4.29 -22.16
C GLY A 448 -9.17 -4.65 -23.08
N ASP A 449 -8.64 -5.87 -22.99
CA ASP A 449 -7.61 -6.38 -23.91
C ASP A 449 -8.19 -6.86 -25.26
N ARG A 450 -7.30 -7.18 -26.21
CA ARG A 450 -7.71 -7.66 -27.55
C ARG A 450 -8.58 -8.92 -27.47
N ARG A 451 -8.29 -9.83 -26.54
CA ARG A 451 -8.97 -11.12 -26.38
C ARG A 451 -10.39 -10.98 -25.82
N SER A 452 -10.65 -9.98 -25.00
CA SER A 452 -11.99 -9.66 -24.49
C SER A 452 -12.80 -8.75 -25.43
N SER A 453 -12.16 -8.19 -26.47
CA SER A 453 -12.82 -7.35 -27.45
C SER A 453 -13.67 -8.14 -28.44
N ARG A 454 -14.83 -7.59 -28.81
CA ARG A 454 -15.69 -8.15 -29.88
C ARG A 454 -15.04 -8.17 -31.26
N TYR A 455 -13.93 -7.46 -31.44
CA TYR A 455 -13.17 -7.37 -32.68
C TYR A 455 -12.00 -8.36 -32.74
N PHE A 456 -11.94 -9.34 -31.83
CA PHE A 456 -10.85 -10.32 -31.76
C PHE A 456 -10.64 -11.10 -33.06
N GLU A 457 -11.70 -11.36 -33.84
CA GLU A 457 -11.66 -12.17 -35.07
C GLU A 457 -11.37 -11.37 -36.35
N ASN A 458 -11.14 -10.06 -36.29
CA ASN A 458 -10.80 -9.27 -37.48
C ASN A 458 -9.34 -9.55 -37.90
N PHE A 459 -9.14 -10.61 -38.70
CA PHE A 459 -7.86 -11.08 -39.25
C PHE A 459 -7.12 -10.08 -40.18
N GLY A 460 -7.54 -8.83 -40.27
CA GLY A 460 -7.07 -7.85 -41.28
C GLY A 460 -6.62 -6.49 -40.75
N ASP A 461 -6.71 -6.24 -39.43
CA ASP A 461 -6.12 -5.03 -38.83
C ASP A 461 -4.70 -5.37 -38.36
N ASP A 462 -3.72 -4.56 -38.75
CA ASP A 462 -2.29 -4.72 -38.43
C ASP A 462 -2.08 -4.99 -36.93
N GLU A 463 -1.21 -5.95 -36.60
CA GLU A 463 -0.86 -6.33 -35.22
C GLU A 463 -0.22 -5.18 -34.39
N GLU A 464 -0.04 -4.00 -34.98
CA GLU A 464 0.60 -2.81 -34.41
C GLU A 464 -0.36 -1.84 -33.70
N GLU A 465 -1.65 -2.15 -33.51
CA GLU A 465 -2.48 -1.31 -32.65
C GLU A 465 -2.06 -1.42 -31.17
N ALA A 466 -1.62 -0.30 -30.58
CA ALA A 466 -1.22 -0.23 -29.17
C ALA A 466 -2.32 -0.76 -28.23
N GLU A 467 -1.95 -1.48 -27.16
CA GLU A 467 -2.90 -2.13 -26.23
C GLU A 467 -4.02 -1.21 -25.69
N ASN A 468 -3.69 0.07 -25.47
CA ASN A 468 -4.66 1.10 -25.05
C ASN A 468 -5.78 1.32 -26.08
N SER A 469 -5.54 1.02 -27.37
CA SER A 469 -6.53 1.05 -28.45
C SER A 469 -7.67 0.07 -28.18
N HIS A 470 -7.36 -1.14 -27.71
CA HIS A 470 -8.38 -2.17 -27.50
C HIS A 470 -9.31 -1.83 -26.34
N THR A 471 -8.77 -1.29 -25.25
CA THR A 471 -9.61 -0.85 -24.12
C THR A 471 -10.51 0.30 -24.53
N LYS A 472 -10.00 1.23 -25.35
CA LYS A 472 -10.81 2.32 -25.93
C LYS A 472 -11.91 1.82 -26.87
N LYS A 473 -11.66 0.74 -27.63
CA LYS A 473 -12.67 0.12 -28.49
C LYS A 473 -13.78 -0.57 -27.69
N MET A 474 -13.43 -1.20 -26.56
CA MET A 474 -14.39 -1.83 -25.65
C MET A 474 -15.16 -0.80 -24.82
N TYR A 475 -14.43 0.16 -24.23
CA TYR A 475 -14.94 1.25 -23.43
C TYR A 475 -14.73 2.56 -24.16
N ASN A 476 -15.80 3.05 -24.80
CA ASN A 476 -15.79 4.30 -25.56
C ASN A 476 -15.77 5.54 -24.64
N SER A 477 -14.61 5.76 -24.01
CA SER A 477 -14.37 6.85 -23.07
C SER A 477 -13.88 8.14 -23.72
N PRO A 478 -14.09 9.31 -23.08
CA PRO A 478 -13.54 10.57 -23.55
C PRO A 478 -12.02 10.54 -23.76
N GLN A 479 -11.55 11.26 -24.77
CA GLN A 479 -10.14 11.38 -25.16
C GLN A 479 -9.71 12.83 -25.14
N HIS A 480 -9.25 13.29 -23.98
CA HIS A 480 -8.69 14.63 -23.84
C HIS A 480 -7.22 14.62 -24.26
N THR A 481 -6.80 15.61 -25.03
CA THR A 481 -5.37 15.85 -25.30
C THR A 481 -4.90 17.00 -24.42
N VAL A 482 -3.79 16.78 -23.73
CA VAL A 482 -3.15 17.77 -22.89
C VAL A 482 -1.66 17.68 -23.15
N GLU A 483 -1.15 18.65 -23.89
CA GLU A 483 0.24 18.73 -24.29
C GLU A 483 0.80 20.10 -23.91
N ARG A 484 2.13 20.19 -23.78
CA ARG A 484 2.82 21.46 -23.67
C ARG A 484 3.60 21.71 -24.95
N ASP A 485 3.51 22.93 -25.46
CA ASP A 485 4.36 23.35 -26.56
C ASP A 485 5.81 23.55 -26.08
N SER A 486 6.73 23.78 -27.01
CA SER A 486 8.15 24.03 -26.73
C SER A 486 8.41 25.34 -25.96
N LEU A 487 7.40 26.18 -25.79
CA LEU A 487 7.42 27.42 -25.00
C LEU A 487 6.81 27.23 -23.61
N GLY A 488 6.35 26.01 -23.29
CA GLY A 488 5.73 25.66 -22.02
C GLY A 488 4.25 26.04 -21.89
N ASN A 489 3.61 26.56 -22.94
CA ASN A 489 2.17 26.82 -22.94
C ASN A 489 1.39 25.51 -23.01
N LEU A 490 0.25 25.50 -22.33
CA LEU A 490 -0.56 24.31 -22.20
C LEU A 490 -1.63 24.27 -23.29
N LEU A 491 -1.49 23.33 -24.22
CA LEU A 491 -2.45 23.03 -25.26
C LEU A 491 -3.41 21.97 -24.73
N ARG A 492 -4.69 22.35 -24.56
CA ARG A 492 -5.75 21.45 -24.07
C ARG A 492 -6.84 21.35 -25.12
N GLU A 493 -7.13 20.15 -25.57
CA GLU A 493 -8.29 19.87 -26.40
C GLU A 493 -9.26 18.96 -25.64
N TYR A 494 -10.49 19.47 -25.44
CA TYR A 494 -11.56 18.65 -24.92
C TYR A 494 -12.14 17.79 -26.03
N ASP A 495 -12.40 16.52 -25.72
CA ASP A 495 -13.19 15.67 -26.59
C ASP A 495 -14.61 16.23 -26.73
N GLN A 496 -14.93 16.75 -27.91
CA GLN A 496 -16.25 17.31 -28.24
C GLN A 496 -17.23 16.24 -28.77
N ASN A 497 -16.82 14.96 -28.81
CA ASN A 497 -17.65 13.91 -29.36
C ASN A 497 -18.79 13.54 -28.39
N ASN A 498 -20.02 13.82 -28.80
CA ASN A 498 -21.22 13.50 -28.02
C ASN A 498 -21.56 12.00 -28.01
N ASN A 499 -20.83 11.17 -28.76
CA ASN A 499 -21.09 9.73 -28.86
C ASN A 499 -20.31 8.90 -27.84
N ARG A 500 -19.59 9.51 -26.87
CA ARG A 500 -18.92 8.76 -25.79
C ARG A 500 -19.94 8.10 -24.86
N THR A 501 -19.77 6.81 -24.59
CA THR A 501 -20.78 6.00 -23.88
C THR A 501 -20.33 5.48 -22.52
N SER A 502 -19.06 5.63 -22.16
CA SER A 502 -18.51 5.17 -20.88
C SER A 502 -17.51 6.17 -20.33
N LEU A 503 -17.32 6.19 -19.01
CA LEU A 503 -16.19 6.89 -18.37
C LEU A 503 -15.06 5.93 -17.99
N ILE A 504 -15.24 4.63 -18.18
CA ILE A 504 -14.29 3.58 -17.79
C ILE A 504 -13.13 3.53 -18.78
N ASN A 505 -11.90 3.44 -18.27
CA ASN A 505 -10.68 3.17 -19.03
C ASN A 505 -9.59 2.63 -18.08
N ASP A 506 -8.34 2.56 -18.55
CA ASP A 506 -7.20 2.05 -17.78
C ASP A 506 -6.68 2.99 -16.66
N LYS A 507 -7.15 4.24 -16.64
CA LYS A 507 -6.75 5.30 -15.70
C LYS A 507 -7.86 5.67 -14.71
N VAL A 508 -8.85 4.80 -14.56
CA VAL A 508 -9.95 4.97 -13.63
C VAL A 508 -9.79 3.99 -12.48
N ARG A 509 -9.81 4.52 -11.26
CA ARG A 509 -9.51 3.77 -10.03
C ARG A 509 -10.76 3.59 -9.19
N VAL A 510 -10.76 2.51 -8.42
CA VAL A 510 -11.82 2.24 -7.45
C VAL A 510 -11.60 3.11 -6.22
N TYR A 511 -12.70 3.60 -5.65
CA TYR A 511 -12.72 4.12 -4.29
C TYR A 511 -13.88 3.48 -3.53
N LYS A 512 -13.70 3.31 -2.22
CA LYS A 512 -14.57 2.52 -1.33
C LYS A 512 -15.01 3.35 -0.13
N GLY A 513 -16.05 2.88 0.56
CA GLY A 513 -16.69 3.61 1.66
C GLY A 513 -17.55 4.79 1.21
N GLY A 514 -18.35 5.29 2.14
CA GLY A 514 -19.13 6.51 1.98
C GLY A 514 -18.43 7.69 2.61
N SER A 515 -18.75 8.90 2.17
CA SER A 515 -18.24 10.15 2.72
C SER A 515 -19.30 10.93 3.49
N TRP A 516 -18.90 12.03 4.14
CA TRP A 516 -19.78 13.05 4.71
C TRP A 516 -20.84 13.58 3.73
N LYS A 517 -20.58 13.48 2.42
CA LYS A 517 -21.47 13.93 1.34
C LYS A 517 -22.48 12.88 0.91
N ASP A 518 -22.23 11.62 1.27
CA ASP A 518 -22.96 10.45 0.81
C ASP A 518 -24.08 10.05 1.77
N ARG A 519 -25.08 9.37 1.21
CA ARG A 519 -26.19 8.76 1.97
C ARG A 519 -25.77 7.41 2.54
N GLU A 520 -26.52 6.95 3.54
CA GLU A 520 -26.40 5.64 4.20
C GLU A 520 -26.16 4.44 3.25
N TYR A 521 -26.70 4.46 2.03
CA TYR A 521 -26.47 3.42 1.02
C TYR A 521 -24.99 3.20 0.71
N TRP A 522 -24.19 4.26 0.66
CA TRP A 522 -22.78 4.20 0.31
C TRP A 522 -21.86 3.83 1.47
N LEU A 523 -22.39 3.76 2.70
CA LEU A 523 -21.65 3.30 3.87
C LEU A 523 -21.41 1.78 3.87
N ASP A 524 -22.14 1.04 3.04
CA ASP A 524 -21.94 -0.39 2.87
C ASP A 524 -20.59 -0.66 2.17
N PRO A 525 -19.63 -1.36 2.82
CA PRO A 525 -18.32 -1.64 2.24
C PRO A 525 -18.37 -2.39 0.90
N ALA A 526 -19.46 -3.10 0.60
CA ALA A 526 -19.62 -3.82 -0.66
C ALA A 526 -19.87 -2.91 -1.87
N GLN A 527 -20.23 -1.64 -1.66
CA GLN A 527 -20.47 -0.71 -2.76
C GLN A 527 -19.16 -0.38 -3.48
N ARG A 528 -19.23 -0.19 -4.81
CA ARG A 528 -18.08 0.11 -5.67
C ARG A 528 -18.37 1.35 -6.47
N ARG A 529 -17.46 2.31 -6.39
CA ARG A 529 -17.47 3.53 -7.20
C ARG A 529 -16.09 3.73 -7.81
N TYR A 530 -16.03 4.63 -8.78
CA TYR A 530 -14.81 4.89 -9.50
C TYR A 530 -14.65 6.36 -9.88
N TYR A 531 -13.40 6.78 -10.00
CA TYR A 531 -13.05 8.14 -10.37
C TYR A 531 -11.69 8.16 -11.09
N PRO A 532 -11.43 9.12 -12.00
CA PRO A 532 -10.14 9.21 -12.68
C PRO A 532 -8.98 9.39 -11.70
N GLU A 533 -7.87 8.69 -11.94
CA GLU A 533 -6.73 8.60 -11.01
C GLU A 533 -6.01 9.93 -10.76
N ASP A 534 -6.14 10.89 -11.69
CA ASP A 534 -5.47 12.18 -11.68
C ASP A 534 -6.35 13.35 -11.21
N MET A 535 -7.63 13.07 -10.89
CA MET A 535 -8.57 14.03 -10.35
C MET A 535 -8.73 13.89 -8.84
N ALA A 536 -9.20 14.96 -8.20
CA ALA A 536 -9.37 15.04 -6.76
C ALA A 536 -10.75 15.61 -6.40
N THR A 537 -11.23 15.30 -5.20
CA THR A 537 -12.53 15.76 -4.68
C THR A 537 -12.43 16.20 -3.22
N ASP A 538 -13.49 16.85 -2.73
CA ASP A 538 -13.68 17.28 -1.34
C ASP A 538 -14.08 16.15 -0.38
N TYR A 539 -14.20 14.92 -0.88
CA TYR A 539 -14.77 13.80 -0.12
C TYR A 539 -14.05 12.46 -0.30
N ILE A 540 -12.98 12.42 -1.12
CA ILE A 540 -12.14 11.23 -1.27
C ILE A 540 -10.78 11.51 -0.62
N GLY A 541 -10.45 10.72 0.40
CA GLY A 541 -9.14 10.60 1.01
C GLY A 541 -8.53 9.22 0.72
N PHE A 542 -7.64 8.76 1.61
CA PHE A 542 -7.03 7.45 1.49
C PHE A 542 -6.40 6.99 2.81
N ARG A 543 -6.07 5.72 2.88
CA ARG A 543 -5.26 5.10 3.93
C ARG A 543 -4.25 4.14 3.33
N CYS A 544 -3.17 3.85 4.04
CA CYS A 544 -2.16 2.90 3.56
C CYS A 544 -2.36 1.49 4.14
N ALA A 545 -1.78 0.52 3.46
CA ALA A 545 -1.65 -0.87 3.86
C ALA A 545 -0.21 -1.34 3.64
N MET A 546 0.16 -2.41 4.33
CA MET A 546 1.46 -3.07 4.19
C MET A 546 1.24 -4.58 4.23
N SER A 547 1.83 -5.29 3.28
CA SER A 547 1.74 -6.76 3.24
C SER A 547 2.42 -7.39 4.46
N ARG A 548 1.91 -8.53 4.93
CA ARG A 548 2.58 -9.33 5.95
C ARG A 548 3.43 -10.42 5.32
N VAL A 549 4.61 -10.66 5.89
CA VAL A 549 5.46 -11.81 5.56
C VAL A 549 5.52 -12.81 6.71
N GLY A 550 5.74 -14.08 6.36
CA GLY A 550 5.87 -15.17 7.33
C GLY A 550 4.54 -15.79 7.74
N SER A 551 4.35 -16.03 9.04
CA SER A 551 3.16 -16.75 9.53
C SER A 551 1.89 -15.96 9.31
N LYS A 552 0.79 -16.64 8.98
CA LYS A 552 -0.54 -16.04 8.89
C LYS A 552 -0.96 -15.33 10.19
N THR A 553 -0.79 -16.00 11.33
CA THR A 553 -1.19 -15.49 12.65
C THR A 553 -0.04 -14.85 13.40
N GLN A 554 -0.33 -13.82 14.20
CA GLN A 554 0.57 -13.32 15.23
C GLN A 554 0.65 -14.31 16.39
N ARG A 555 1.85 -14.53 16.94
CA ARG A 555 2.08 -15.57 17.96
C ARG A 555 1.25 -15.36 19.23
N LYS A 556 0.99 -14.10 19.60
CA LYS A 556 0.20 -13.71 20.78
C LYS A 556 -1.31 -14.01 20.63
N HIS A 557 -1.81 -14.15 19.41
CA HIS A 557 -3.23 -14.36 19.11
C HIS A 557 -3.58 -15.80 18.73
N LYS A 558 -2.74 -16.79 19.10
CA LYS A 558 -3.16 -18.19 19.01
C LYS A 558 -4.28 -18.47 20.00
N THR A 559 -5.53 -18.24 19.62
CA THR A 559 -6.66 -18.94 20.23
C THR A 559 -6.42 -20.42 19.99
N LYS A 560 -6.14 -21.19 21.05
CA LYS A 560 -6.11 -22.65 20.95
C LYS A 560 -7.47 -23.09 20.39
N ASN A 561 -7.44 -23.81 19.27
CA ASN A 561 -8.58 -24.60 18.83
C ASN A 561 -8.97 -25.61 19.92
#